data_AF-K0VI64-F1
#
_entry.id   AF-K0VI64-F1
#
_cell.length_a   1.000
_cell.length_b   1.000
_cell.length_c   1.000
_cell.angle_alpha   90.00
_cell.angle_beta   90.00
_cell.angle_gamma   90.00
#
_symmetry.space_group_name_H-M   'P 1'
#
loop_
_entity.id
_entity.type
_entity.pdbx_description
1 polymer ?
#
loop_
_entity_poly.entity_id
_entity_poly.type
_entity_poly.pdbx_seq_one_letter_code
_entity_poly.pdbx_strand_id
1 'polypeptide(L)' 'MANVQFADVRKSFGAHPVIKGVDIDIGDGEFVILVGPRAAANPLF' A
#
# COMPACT_ATOMS: atom_id res chain seq x y z
N MET A 1 -2.46 -22.74 3.19
CA MET A 1 -2.32 -21.51 3.97
C MET A 1 -3.48 -20.61 3.53
N ALA A 2 -3.44 -19.30 3.74
CA ALA A 2 -4.50 -18.41 3.27
C ALA A 2 -3.97 -17.55 2.11
N ASN A 3 -4.71 -17.51 1.01
CA ASN A 3 -4.49 -16.53 -0.06
C ASN A 3 -4.89 -15.13 0.47
N VAL A 4 -4.06 -14.13 0.18
CA VAL A 4 -4.28 -12.75 0.61
C VAL A 4 -4.43 -11.89 -0.63
N GLN A 5 -5.53 -11.13 -0.68
CA GLN A 5 -5.82 -10.21 -1.78
C GLN A 5 -6.02 -8.80 -1.26
N PHE A 6 -5.37 -7.85 -1.93
CA PHE A 6 -5.64 -6.43 -1.84
C PHE A 6 -6.32 -6.01 -3.13
N ALA A 7 -7.54 -5.47 -3.03
CA ALA A 7 -8.30 -4.99 -4.18
C ALA A 7 -8.56 -3.49 -4.04
N ASP A 8 -8.20 -2.72 -5.06
CA ASP A 8 -8.36 -1.26 -5.15
C ASP A 8 -7.94 -0.52 -3.86
N VAL A 9 -6.80 -0.89 -3.28
CA VAL A 9 -6.35 -0.27 -2.03
C VAL A 9 -5.99 1.19 -2.28
N ARG A 10 -6.63 2.08 -1.53
CA ARG A 10 -6.42 3.53 -1.60
C ARG A 10 -6.11 4.09 -0.23
N LYS A 11 -5.29 5.14 -0.21
CA LYS A 11 -4.92 5.85 1.02
C LYS A 11 -4.75 7.33 0.70
N SER A 12 -5.36 8.17 1.53
CA SER A 12 -5.20 9.61 1.48
C SER A 12 -5.02 10.17 2.88
N PHE A 13 -4.27 11.28 2.98
CA PHE A 13 -4.24 12.12 4.18
C PHE A 13 -4.92 13.44 3.85
N GLY A 14 -6.16 13.62 4.34
CA GLY A 14 -7.01 14.72 3.90
C GLY A 14 -7.22 14.68 2.38
N ALA A 15 -6.92 15.81 1.71
CA ALA A 15 -7.02 15.94 0.26
C ALA A 15 -5.83 15.34 -0.52
N HIS A 16 -4.82 14.79 0.16
CA HIS A 16 -3.61 14.28 -0.49
C HIS A 16 -3.68 12.76 -0.72
N PRO A 17 -3.88 12.30 -1.97
CA PRO A 17 -3.87 10.86 -2.28
C PRO A 17 -2.43 10.32 -2.28
N VAL A 18 -2.20 9.28 -1.48
CA VAL A 18 -0.89 8.61 -1.28
C VAL A 18 -0.85 7.26 -1.98
N ILE A 19 -1.91 6.46 -1.88
CA ILE A 19 -2.09 5.24 -2.66
C ILE A 19 -3.29 5.46 -3.57
N LYS A 20 -3.06 5.39 -4.89
CA LYS A 20 -4.03 5.78 -5.93
C LYS A 20 -4.88 4.61 -6.46
N GLY A 21 -4.97 3.52 -5.70
CA GLY A 21 -5.55 2.26 -6.15
C GLY A 21 -4.42 1.29 -6.50
N VAL A 22 -4.36 0.18 -5.77
CA VAL A 22 -3.38 -0.89 -5.95
C VAL A 22 -4.07 -2.23 -5.73
N ASP A 23 -3.85 -3.14 -6.67
CA ASP A 23 -4.30 -4.52 -6.63
C ASP A 23 -3.10 -5.44 -6.46
N ILE A 24 -3.12 -6.31 -5.45
CA ILE A 24 -2.06 -7.27 -5.16
C ILE A 24 -2.71 -8.60 -4.79
N ASP A 25 -2.26 -9.68 -5.43
CA ASP A 25 -2.57 -11.05 -5.05
C ASP A 25 -1.31 -11.70 -4.48
N ILE A 26 -1.46 -12.40 -3.36
CA ILE A 26 -0.39 -13.16 -2.72
C ILE A 26 -0.87 -14.61 -2.58
N GLY A 27 -0.26 -15.48 -3.38
CA GLY A 27 -0.55 -16.91 -3.42
C GLY A 27 -0.01 -17.66 -2.21
N ASP A 28 -0.48 -18.89 -2.04
CA ASP A 28 0.03 -19.80 -1.02
C ASP A 28 1.54 -20.05 -1.20
N GLY A 29 2.31 -19.81 -0.14
CA GLY A 29 3.76 -20.06 -0.12
C GLY A 29 4.60 -18.92 -0.70
N GLU A 30 4.00 -17.82 -1.15
CA GLU A 30 4.73 -16.64 -1.57
C GLU A 30 5.22 -15.81 -0.38
N PHE A 31 6.47 -15.36 -0.47
CA PHE A 31 7.07 -14.47 0.51
C PHE A 31 7.27 -13.09 -0.11
N VAL A 32 6.42 -12.14 0.31
CA VAL A 32 6.38 -10.78 -0.26
C VAL A 32 6.86 -9.76 0.76
N ILE A 33 7.70 -8.82 0.32
CA ILE A 33 8.14 -7.67 1.12
C ILE A 33 7.70 -6.39 0.43
N LEU A 34 6.99 -5.54 1.16
CA LEU A 34 6.64 -4.20 0.69
C LEU A 34 7.76 -3.23 1.04
N VAL A 35 8.35 -2.59 0.02
CA VAL A 35 9.40 -1.58 0.17
C VAL A 35 8.97 -0.25 -0.43
N GLY A 36 9.45 0.84 0.17
CA GLY A 36 9.22 2.19 -0.34
C GLY A 36 10.22 3.20 0.23
N PRO A 37 10.48 4.31 -0.48
CA PRO A 37 11.30 5.39 0.06
C PRO A 37 10.63 5.98 1.31
N ARG A 38 11.43 6.54 2.24
CA ARG A 38 10.85 7.28 3.38
C ARG A 38 9.98 8.41 2.82
N ALA A 39 8.71 8.42 3.19
CA ALA A 39 7.86 9.56 2.90
C ALA A 39 8.39 10.74 3.73
N ALA A 40 8.96 11.76 3.07
CA ALA A 40 9.20 13.04 3.71
C ALA A 40 7.84 13.76 3.81
N ALA A 41 7.07 13.44 4.86
CA ALA A 41 5.92 14.25 5.21
C ALA A 41 6.46 15.64 5.59
N ASN A 42 6.14 16.66 4.78
CA ASN A 42 6.47 18.04 5.10
C ASN A 42 5.82 18.39 6.45
N PRO A 43 6.57 18.80 7.50
CA PRO A 43 6.03 19.04 8.83
C PRO A 43 5.30 20.39 8.96
N LEU A 44 5.00 21.08 7.86
CA LEU A 44 4.24 22.33 7.88
C LEU A 44 2.73 22.06 7.79
N PHE A 45 2.22 21.30 8.76
CA PHE A 45 0.92 21.43 9.44
C PHE A 45 1.07 20.86 10.84
#